data_AF-A0AAW6UZV7-F1
#
_entry.id   AF-A0AAW6UZV7-F1
#
_cell.length_a   1.000
_cell.length_b   1.000
_cell.length_c   1.000
_cell.angle_alpha   90.00
_cell.angle_beta   90.00
_cell.angle_gamma   90.00
#
_symmetry.space_group_name_H-M   'P 1'
#
loop_
_entity.id
_entity.type
_entity.pdbx_description
1 polymer ?
#
loop_
_entity_poly.entity_id
_entity_poly.type
_entity_poly.pdbx_seq_one_letter_code
_entity_poly.pdbx_strand_id
1 'polypeptide(L)'
;MKRMQRFLRLASLLCLLTACATMQLAHMKQLQSTRQYEAIIAETPVASCNDPSQSREVCRQFYAIRGHAYLKLAMNESQPGAHCPMPTPSARANIDNAVHDYALASSAAARGSEDETHLLENQALALTCSAPFKQPAEAVAMTREAVAKLDLLPPNPSRALTASNAFLSLAQRTDLPQADRCQAARDARIRALGGLNGQPPATGEIAIRLHQTVNAAAIGGPGLPSTCV
;
A
#
# COMPACT_ATOMS: atom_id res chain seq x y z
N MET A 1 -10.03 12.87 -51.28
CA MET A 1 -11.16 13.22 -50.39
C MET A 1 -11.60 12.10 -49.43
N LYS A 2 -11.73 10.83 -49.84
CA LYS A 2 -12.16 9.72 -48.93
C LYS A 2 -11.21 9.39 -47.76
N ARG A 3 -9.90 9.67 -47.86
CA ARG A 3 -8.94 9.50 -46.74
C ARG A 3 -9.10 10.56 -45.65
N MET A 4 -9.31 11.82 -46.01
CA MET A 4 -9.44 12.95 -45.06
C MET A 4 -10.69 12.85 -44.18
N GLN A 5 -11.81 12.37 -44.73
CA GLN A 5 -13.03 12.07 -43.98
C GLN A 5 -12.89 10.91 -42.99
N ARG A 6 -12.03 9.92 -43.28
CA ARG A 6 -11.72 8.83 -42.33
C ARG A 6 -10.87 9.34 -41.18
N PHE A 7 -9.88 10.20 -41.45
CA PHE A 7 -9.08 10.84 -40.40
C PHE A 7 -9.91 11.75 -39.49
N LEU A 8 -10.85 12.54 -40.04
CA LEU A 8 -11.76 13.35 -39.21
C LEU A 8 -12.67 12.49 -38.32
N ARG A 9 -13.26 11.41 -38.85
CA ARG A 9 -14.12 10.52 -38.06
C ARG A 9 -13.36 9.78 -36.96
N LEU A 10 -12.12 9.35 -37.23
CA LEU A 10 -11.24 8.76 -36.20
C LEU A 10 -10.85 9.79 -35.14
N ALA A 11 -10.46 11.00 -35.54
CA ALA A 11 -10.10 12.07 -34.60
C ALA A 11 -11.27 12.48 -33.69
N SER A 12 -12.50 12.55 -34.23
CA SER A 12 -13.70 12.85 -33.44
C SER A 12 -14.09 11.71 -32.49
N LEU A 13 -13.95 10.44 -32.89
CA LEU A 13 -14.17 9.29 -31.99
C LEU A 13 -13.12 9.24 -30.87
N LEU A 14 -11.86 9.49 -31.21
CA LEU A 14 -10.74 9.57 -30.25
C LEU A 14 -10.95 10.70 -29.26
N CYS A 15 -11.40 11.89 -29.70
CA CYS A 15 -11.74 13.00 -28.80
C CYS A 15 -12.91 12.69 -27.84
N LEU A 16 -13.92 11.93 -28.29
CA LEU A 16 -15.06 11.54 -27.44
C LEU A 16 -14.65 10.52 -26.37
N LEU A 17 -13.77 9.56 -26.70
CA LEU A 17 -13.27 8.56 -25.76
C LEU A 17 -12.28 9.16 -24.75
N THR A 18 -11.38 10.04 -25.19
CA THR A 18 -10.43 10.71 -24.28
C THR A 18 -11.12 11.72 -23.37
N ALA A 19 -12.11 12.47 -23.85
CA ALA A 19 -12.88 13.41 -23.02
C ALA A 19 -13.73 12.67 -21.96
N CYS A 20 -14.24 11.47 -22.27
CA CYS A 20 -14.97 10.66 -21.30
C CYS A 20 -14.05 10.17 -20.17
N ALA A 21 -12.85 9.69 -20.51
CA ALA A 21 -11.88 9.20 -19.53
C ALA A 21 -11.37 10.31 -18.60
N THR A 22 -11.13 11.52 -19.11
CA THR A 22 -10.69 12.67 -18.28
C THR A 22 -11.80 13.18 -17.35
N MET A 23 -13.05 13.24 -17.82
CA MET A 23 -14.19 13.60 -16.96
C MET A 23 -14.40 12.57 -15.86
N GLN A 24 -14.30 11.27 -16.17
CA GLN A 24 -14.45 10.22 -15.18
C GLN A 24 -13.33 10.22 -14.16
N LEU A 25 -12.08 10.49 -14.58
CA LEU A 25 -10.97 10.67 -13.67
C LEU A 25 -11.15 11.89 -12.76
N ALA A 26 -11.66 13.01 -13.28
CA ALA A 26 -11.99 14.17 -12.47
C ALA A 26 -13.08 13.86 -11.42
N HIS A 27 -14.12 13.12 -11.81
CA HIS A 27 -15.16 12.63 -10.89
C HIS A 27 -14.57 11.74 -9.78
N MET A 28 -13.70 10.78 -10.12
CA MET A 28 -13.03 9.93 -9.11
C MET A 28 -12.16 10.75 -8.15
N LYS A 29 -11.43 11.76 -8.64
CA LYS A 29 -10.66 12.68 -7.79
C LYS A 29 -11.57 13.49 -6.87
N GLN A 30 -12.74 13.91 -7.35
CA GLN A 30 -13.73 14.60 -6.54
C GLN A 30 -14.26 13.69 -5.41
N LEU A 31 -14.65 12.45 -5.72
CA LEU A 31 -15.06 11.48 -4.71
C LEU A 31 -13.96 11.21 -3.68
N GLN A 32 -12.69 11.15 -4.12
CA GLN A 32 -11.55 10.99 -3.21
C GLN A 32 -11.41 12.20 -2.28
N SER A 33 -11.53 13.43 -2.80
CA SER A 33 -11.45 14.65 -1.99
C SER A 33 -12.57 14.77 -0.97
N THR A 34 -13.76 14.23 -1.27
CA THR A 34 -14.92 14.18 -0.37
C THR A 34 -14.98 12.91 0.46
N ARG A 35 -13.96 12.04 0.38
CA ARG A 35 -13.80 10.79 1.13
C ARG A 35 -14.94 9.77 0.91
N GLN A 36 -15.56 9.77 -0.27
CA GLN A 36 -16.61 8.82 -0.65
C GLN A 36 -15.99 7.53 -1.21
N TYR A 37 -15.33 6.76 -0.34
CA TYR A 37 -14.52 5.60 -0.76
C TYR A 37 -15.36 4.43 -1.28
N GLU A 38 -16.56 4.21 -0.76
CA GLU A 38 -17.49 3.20 -1.25
C GLU A 38 -17.95 3.51 -2.68
N ALA A 39 -18.25 4.78 -2.97
CA ALA A 39 -18.63 5.23 -4.30
C ALA A 39 -17.47 5.05 -5.29
N ILE A 40 -16.23 5.34 -4.89
CA ILE A 40 -15.04 5.10 -5.72
C ILE A 40 -14.96 3.63 -6.15
N ILE A 41 -15.15 2.69 -5.22
CA ILE A 41 -15.05 1.25 -5.53
C ILE A 41 -16.17 0.82 -6.49
N ALA A 42 -17.38 1.35 -6.31
CA ALA A 42 -18.53 1.02 -7.14
C ALA A 42 -18.43 1.61 -8.56
N GLU A 43 -17.83 2.80 -8.71
CA GLU A 43 -17.90 3.59 -9.94
C GLU A 43 -16.62 3.59 -10.78
N THR A 44 -15.49 3.07 -10.25
CA THR A 44 -14.23 3.03 -10.98
C THR A 44 -14.30 2.04 -12.17
N PRO A 45 -14.04 2.48 -13.41
CA PRO A 45 -14.19 1.67 -14.61
C PRO A 45 -12.96 0.78 -14.86
N VAL A 46 -12.78 -0.28 -14.10
CA VAL A 46 -11.58 -1.16 -14.22
C VAL A 46 -11.49 -1.87 -15.57
N ALA A 47 -12.62 -2.29 -16.11
CA ALA A 47 -12.67 -3.10 -17.33
C ALA A 47 -12.14 -2.34 -18.55
N SER A 48 -12.20 -1.01 -18.53
CA SER A 48 -11.68 -0.18 -19.62
C SER A 48 -10.15 -0.17 -19.66
N CYS A 49 -9.47 -0.43 -18.54
CA CYS A 49 -8.00 -0.46 -18.50
C CYS A 49 -7.36 -1.71 -19.12
N ASN A 50 -8.20 -2.67 -19.54
CA ASN A 50 -7.78 -3.78 -20.39
C ASN A 50 -7.85 -3.42 -21.89
N ASP A 51 -8.41 -2.26 -22.25
CA ASP A 51 -8.46 -1.77 -23.62
C ASP A 51 -7.11 -1.11 -24.00
N PRO A 52 -6.42 -1.60 -25.05
CA PRO A 52 -5.16 -1.00 -25.52
C PRO A 52 -5.26 0.47 -25.93
N SER A 53 -6.47 0.97 -26.21
CA SER A 53 -6.72 2.36 -26.58
C SER A 53 -6.78 3.32 -25.38
N GLN A 54 -6.91 2.81 -24.16
CA GLN A 54 -6.88 3.63 -22.96
C GLN A 54 -5.47 4.13 -22.62
N SER A 55 -5.40 5.35 -22.09
CA SER A 55 -4.13 5.92 -21.65
C SER A 55 -3.63 5.17 -20.41
N ARG A 56 -2.40 4.63 -20.50
CA ARG A 56 -1.72 3.97 -19.36
C ARG A 56 -1.69 4.86 -18.12
N GLU A 57 -1.52 6.17 -18.32
CA GLU A 57 -1.48 7.14 -17.23
C GLU A 57 -2.85 7.34 -16.57
N VAL A 58 -3.93 7.36 -17.36
CA VAL A 58 -5.30 7.46 -16.81
C VAL A 58 -5.63 6.20 -16.02
N CYS A 59 -5.28 5.02 -16.55
CA CYS A 59 -5.48 3.75 -15.88
C CYS A 59 -4.67 3.63 -14.58
N ARG A 60 -3.41 4.06 -14.60
CA ARG A 60 -2.59 4.18 -13.39
C ARG A 60 -3.30 4.98 -12.31
N GLN A 61 -3.86 6.14 -12.65
CA GLN A 61 -4.55 7.00 -11.68
C GLN A 61 -5.85 6.37 -11.17
N PHE A 62 -6.61 5.66 -12.01
CA PHE A 62 -7.78 4.90 -11.53
C PHE A 62 -7.38 3.82 -10.53
N TYR A 63 -6.35 3.03 -10.82
CA TYR A 63 -5.83 2.04 -9.88
C TYR A 63 -5.33 2.68 -8.58
N ALA A 64 -4.62 3.81 -8.67
CA ALA A 64 -4.15 4.53 -7.49
C ALA A 64 -5.31 5.00 -6.59
N ILE A 65 -6.33 5.62 -7.18
CA ILE A 65 -7.50 6.15 -6.45
C ILE A 65 -8.29 5.00 -5.81
N ARG A 66 -8.50 3.91 -6.55
CA ARG A 66 -9.27 2.77 -6.05
C ARG A 66 -8.50 1.96 -5.00
N GLY A 67 -7.19 1.74 -5.19
CA GLY A 67 -6.32 1.14 -4.18
C GLY A 67 -6.31 1.97 -2.89
N HIS A 68 -6.34 3.30 -3.00
CA HIS A 68 -6.49 4.19 -1.86
C HIS A 68 -7.84 4.04 -1.15
N ALA A 69 -8.93 4.00 -1.90
CA ALA A 69 -10.27 3.79 -1.34
C ALA A 69 -10.37 2.47 -0.57
N TYR A 70 -9.91 1.37 -1.17
CA TYR A 70 -9.86 0.07 -0.52
C TYR A 70 -9.04 0.08 0.77
N LEU A 71 -7.83 0.65 0.73
CA LEU A 71 -7.00 0.76 1.92
C LEU A 71 -7.69 1.59 3.01
N LYS A 72 -8.33 2.70 2.67
CA LYS A 72 -9.06 3.55 3.63
C LYS A 72 -10.25 2.84 4.26
N LEU A 73 -11.05 2.13 3.47
CA LEU A 73 -12.16 1.34 4.01
C LEU A 73 -11.69 0.25 4.95
N ALA A 74 -10.62 -0.47 4.60
CA ALA A 74 -10.03 -1.45 5.51
C ALA A 74 -9.57 -0.77 6.81
N MET A 75 -8.84 0.35 6.70
CA MET A 75 -8.31 1.08 7.85
C MET A 75 -9.39 1.68 8.75
N ASN A 76 -10.61 1.95 8.26
CA ASN A 76 -11.75 2.37 9.09
C ASN A 76 -12.18 1.30 10.10
N GLU A 77 -11.82 0.03 9.89
CA GLU A 77 -12.06 -1.07 10.82
C GLU A 77 -10.92 -1.24 11.85
N SER A 78 -9.97 -0.29 11.90
CA SER A 78 -8.85 -0.30 12.85
C SER A 78 -9.29 0.22 14.22
N GLN A 79 -8.73 -0.39 15.27
CA GLN A 79 -8.77 0.24 16.60
C GLN A 79 -7.96 1.54 16.61
N PRO A 80 -8.31 2.52 17.46
CA PRO A 80 -7.51 3.74 17.61
C PRO A 80 -6.04 3.41 17.88
N GLY A 81 -5.15 3.98 17.09
CA GLY A 81 -3.71 3.75 17.21
C GLY A 81 -3.21 2.40 16.70
N ALA A 82 -4.03 1.59 16.01
CA ALA A 82 -3.55 0.40 15.31
C ALA A 82 -2.88 0.76 13.97
N HIS A 83 -1.82 0.04 13.58
CA HIS A 83 -1.14 0.28 12.29
C HIS A 83 -1.84 -0.39 11.11
N CYS A 84 -2.49 -1.52 11.39
CA CYS A 84 -3.27 -2.31 10.43
C CYS A 84 -4.65 -2.62 11.05
N PRO A 85 -5.66 -2.90 10.22
CA PRO A 85 -7.01 -3.11 10.71
C PRO A 85 -7.18 -4.46 11.40
N MET A 86 -8.30 -4.59 12.12
CA MET A 86 -8.68 -5.86 12.73
C MET A 86 -8.93 -6.92 11.66
N PRO A 87 -8.70 -8.22 11.96
CA PRO A 87 -8.78 -9.26 10.97
C PRO A 87 -10.22 -9.70 10.65
N THR A 88 -11.00 -8.81 10.04
CA THR A 88 -12.35 -9.10 9.55
C THR A 88 -12.32 -9.57 8.10
N PRO A 89 -13.35 -10.30 7.62
CA PRO A 89 -13.46 -10.66 6.21
C PRO A 89 -13.49 -9.45 5.27
N SER A 90 -14.14 -8.35 5.69
CA SER A 90 -14.23 -7.10 4.93
C SER A 90 -12.87 -6.41 4.81
N ALA A 91 -12.18 -6.21 5.94
CA ALA A 91 -10.84 -5.60 5.95
C ALA A 91 -9.85 -6.43 5.12
N ARG A 92 -9.91 -7.76 5.21
CA ARG A 92 -9.09 -8.65 4.37
C ARG A 92 -9.36 -8.45 2.89
N ALA A 93 -10.62 -8.50 2.46
CA ALA A 93 -10.98 -8.34 1.04
C ALA A 93 -10.55 -6.97 0.50
N ASN A 94 -10.78 -5.91 1.28
CA ASN A 94 -10.37 -4.56 0.92
C ASN A 94 -8.84 -4.43 0.85
N ILE A 95 -8.09 -4.97 1.81
CA ILE A 95 -6.62 -4.94 1.75
C ILE A 95 -6.09 -5.71 0.53
N ASP A 96 -6.63 -6.89 0.25
CA ASP A 96 -6.20 -7.70 -0.90
C ASP A 96 -6.43 -6.95 -2.23
N ASN A 97 -7.56 -6.25 -2.37
CA ASN A 97 -7.81 -5.38 -3.50
C ASN A 97 -6.88 -4.17 -3.54
N ALA A 98 -6.55 -3.57 -2.39
CA ALA A 98 -5.60 -2.47 -2.31
C ALA A 98 -4.19 -2.92 -2.76
N VAL A 99 -3.72 -4.09 -2.33
CA VAL A 99 -2.45 -4.67 -2.76
C VAL A 99 -2.41 -4.81 -4.28
N HIS A 100 -3.48 -5.37 -4.87
CA HIS A 100 -3.58 -5.56 -6.31
C HIS A 100 -3.54 -4.23 -7.08
N ASP A 101 -4.37 -3.26 -6.68
CA ASP A 101 -4.47 -1.98 -7.36
C ASP A 101 -3.22 -1.13 -7.24
N TYR A 102 -2.60 -1.09 -6.05
CA TYR A 102 -1.34 -0.38 -5.90
C TYR A 102 -0.21 -1.04 -6.70
N ALA A 103 -0.21 -2.36 -6.89
CA ALA A 103 0.75 -3.03 -7.77
C ALA A 103 0.59 -2.61 -9.24
N LEU A 104 -0.65 -2.54 -9.72
CA LEU A 104 -0.94 -2.06 -11.08
C LEU A 104 -0.55 -0.59 -11.24
N ALA A 105 -0.91 0.26 -10.28
CA ALA A 105 -0.57 1.69 -10.29
C ALA A 105 0.95 1.92 -10.21
N SER A 106 1.67 1.25 -9.30
CA SER A 106 3.12 1.45 -9.16
C SER A 106 3.89 0.96 -10.38
N SER A 107 3.47 -0.15 -10.99
CA SER A 107 4.13 -0.69 -12.20
C SER A 107 4.06 0.23 -13.42
N ALA A 108 3.07 1.14 -13.45
CA ALA A 108 2.85 2.09 -14.54
C ALA A 108 3.37 3.49 -14.22
N ALA A 109 3.91 3.74 -13.03
CA ALA A 109 4.40 5.05 -12.63
C ALA A 109 5.75 5.39 -13.27
N ALA A 110 5.99 6.69 -13.50
CA ALA A 110 7.30 7.16 -13.94
C ALA A 110 8.33 7.00 -12.81
N ARG A 111 9.46 6.36 -13.11
CA ARG A 111 10.52 6.13 -12.11
C ARG A 111 11.08 7.44 -11.56
N GLY A 112 11.23 7.52 -10.24
CA GLY A 112 11.71 8.68 -9.51
C GLY A 112 10.67 9.78 -9.29
N SER A 113 9.40 9.56 -9.65
CA SER A 113 8.35 10.56 -9.42
C SER A 113 7.86 10.57 -7.96
N GLU A 114 7.35 11.71 -7.51
CA GLU A 114 6.67 11.83 -6.20
C GLU A 114 5.47 10.89 -6.12
N ASP A 115 4.73 10.76 -7.22
CA ASP A 115 3.65 9.80 -7.38
C ASP A 115 4.11 8.36 -7.15
N GLU A 116 5.23 7.94 -7.73
CA GLU A 116 5.79 6.59 -7.51
C GLU A 116 6.12 6.37 -6.03
N THR A 117 6.69 7.39 -5.37
CA THR A 117 7.01 7.33 -3.93
C THR A 117 5.76 7.04 -3.11
N HIS A 118 4.68 7.80 -3.32
CA HIS A 118 3.43 7.59 -2.59
C HIS A 118 2.76 6.25 -2.92
N LEU A 119 2.86 5.79 -4.17
CA LEU A 119 2.34 4.49 -4.56
C LEU A 119 3.09 3.34 -3.88
N LEU A 120 4.42 3.41 -3.83
CA LEU A 120 5.25 2.40 -3.15
C LEU A 120 5.02 2.39 -1.64
N GLU A 121 4.87 3.55 -1.00
CA GLU A 121 4.52 3.64 0.43
C GLU A 121 3.18 2.98 0.74
N ASN A 122 2.14 3.31 -0.03
CA ASN A 122 0.82 2.75 0.19
C ASN A 122 0.76 1.26 -0.16
N GLN A 123 1.49 0.83 -1.20
CA GLN A 123 1.62 -0.59 -1.52
C GLN A 123 2.30 -1.35 -0.38
N ALA A 124 3.38 -0.83 0.18
CA ALA A 124 4.08 -1.44 1.30
C ALA A 124 3.20 -1.52 2.55
N LEU A 125 2.39 -0.49 2.83
CA LEU A 125 1.41 -0.53 3.92
C LEU A 125 0.34 -1.59 3.67
N ALA A 126 -0.23 -1.67 2.46
CA ALA A 126 -1.22 -2.68 2.11
C ALA A 126 -0.66 -4.10 2.21
N LEU A 127 0.56 -4.35 1.73
CA LEU A 127 1.26 -5.63 1.86
C LEU A 127 1.49 -5.99 3.33
N THR A 128 1.98 -5.04 4.12
CA THR A 128 2.18 -5.20 5.58
C THR A 128 0.90 -5.59 6.29
N CYS A 129 -0.22 -4.95 5.95
CA CYS A 129 -1.51 -5.24 6.56
C CYS A 129 -2.19 -6.50 5.99
N SER A 130 -1.80 -6.97 4.79
CA SER A 130 -2.32 -8.20 4.18
C SER A 130 -1.65 -9.45 4.75
N ALA A 131 -0.34 -9.37 5.01
CA ALA A 131 0.48 -10.51 5.45
C ALA A 131 -0.12 -11.35 6.61
N PRO A 132 -0.73 -10.77 7.67
CA PRO A 132 -1.34 -11.53 8.76
C PRO A 132 -2.46 -12.48 8.32
N PHE A 133 -3.10 -12.23 7.18
CA PHE A 133 -4.21 -13.02 6.64
C PHE A 133 -3.76 -14.19 5.76
N LYS A 134 -2.46 -14.30 5.49
CA LYS A 134 -1.91 -15.23 4.53
C LYS A 134 -1.23 -16.42 5.18
N GLN A 135 -1.04 -17.48 4.39
CA GLN A 135 -0.24 -18.62 4.80
C GLN A 135 1.21 -18.19 5.10
N PRO A 136 1.95 -18.92 5.96
CA PRO A 136 3.26 -18.49 6.45
C PRO A 136 4.23 -18.06 5.34
N ALA A 137 4.37 -18.86 4.30
CA ALA A 137 5.28 -18.58 3.19
C ALA A 137 4.89 -17.31 2.41
N GLU A 138 3.60 -17.13 2.15
CA GLU A 138 3.06 -15.96 1.45
C GLU A 138 3.23 -14.70 2.30
N ALA A 139 2.97 -14.78 3.61
CA ALA A 139 3.17 -13.64 4.51
C ALA A 139 4.64 -13.21 4.59
N VAL A 140 5.57 -14.16 4.68
CA VAL A 140 7.02 -13.87 4.64
C VAL A 140 7.39 -13.19 3.32
N ALA A 141 6.87 -13.67 2.19
CA ALA A 141 7.11 -13.07 0.89
C ALA A 141 6.55 -11.64 0.81
N MET A 142 5.31 -11.42 1.25
CA MET A 142 4.66 -10.09 1.26
C MET A 142 5.39 -9.10 2.17
N THR A 143 5.82 -9.51 3.36
CA THR A 143 6.62 -8.66 4.25
C THR A 143 7.94 -8.28 3.62
N ARG A 144 8.65 -9.24 2.99
CA ARG A 144 9.91 -8.95 2.29
C ARG A 144 9.69 -8.02 1.10
N GLU A 145 8.60 -8.21 0.35
CA GLU A 145 8.24 -7.31 -0.75
C GLU A 145 7.95 -5.88 -0.25
N ALA A 146 7.17 -5.75 0.83
CA ALA A 146 6.86 -4.45 1.43
C ALA A 146 8.14 -3.71 1.83
N VAL A 147 9.05 -4.40 2.52
CA VAL A 147 10.32 -3.84 2.97
C VAL A 147 11.22 -3.49 1.78
N ALA A 148 11.30 -4.36 0.77
CA ALA A 148 12.08 -4.10 -0.43
C ALA A 148 11.60 -2.85 -1.16
N LYS A 149 10.28 -2.61 -1.22
CA LYS A 149 9.71 -1.38 -1.80
C LYS A 149 10.09 -0.14 -0.99
N LEU A 150 10.05 -0.22 0.34
CA LEU A 150 10.43 0.90 1.21
C LEU A 150 11.94 1.20 1.13
N ASP A 151 12.77 0.18 0.93
CA ASP A 151 14.23 0.33 0.80
C ASP A 151 14.66 1.00 -0.53
N LEU A 152 13.76 1.07 -1.52
CA LEU A 152 13.98 1.86 -2.75
C LEU A 152 13.80 3.37 -2.54
N LEU A 153 13.20 3.77 -1.41
CA LEU A 153 12.88 5.15 -1.11
C LEU A 153 13.90 5.77 -0.15
N PRO A 154 14.06 7.11 -0.14
CA PRO A 154 14.89 7.77 0.85
C PRO A 154 14.47 7.40 2.29
N PRO A 155 15.40 7.37 3.27
CA PRO A 155 15.05 7.12 4.66
C PRO A 155 13.99 8.10 5.18
N ASN A 156 13.00 7.59 5.91
CA ASN A 156 11.96 8.40 6.56
C ASN A 156 11.41 7.64 7.80
N PRO A 157 11.16 8.30 8.94
CA PRO A 157 10.62 7.66 10.13
C PRO A 157 9.32 6.86 9.92
N SER A 158 8.39 7.35 9.09
CA SER A 158 7.14 6.63 8.77
C SER A 158 7.38 5.35 7.98
N ARG A 159 8.37 5.36 7.07
CA ARG A 159 8.79 4.19 6.29
C ARG A 159 9.46 3.17 7.21
N ALA A 160 10.33 3.63 8.10
CA ALA A 160 10.96 2.79 9.12
C ALA A 160 9.92 2.14 10.03
N LEU A 161 8.88 2.89 10.46
CA LEU A 161 7.78 2.37 11.27
C LEU A 161 6.98 1.30 10.52
N THR A 162 6.69 1.52 9.23
CA THR A 162 5.97 0.55 8.41
C THR A 162 6.79 -0.73 8.24
N ALA A 163 8.08 -0.61 7.90
CA ALA A 163 8.99 -1.75 7.77
C ALA A 163 9.16 -2.51 9.10
N SER A 164 9.30 -1.79 10.23
CA SER A 164 9.44 -2.43 11.54
C SER A 164 8.17 -3.17 11.96
N ASN A 165 6.99 -2.61 11.67
CA ASN A 165 5.72 -3.29 11.95
C ASN A 165 5.51 -4.52 11.07
N ALA A 166 5.96 -4.50 9.81
CA ALA A 166 5.90 -5.67 8.94
C ALA A 166 6.68 -6.86 9.53
N PHE A 167 7.89 -6.62 10.02
CA PHE A 167 8.67 -7.64 10.70
C PHE A 167 8.14 -8.02 12.07
N LEU A 168 7.64 -7.05 12.85
CA LEU A 168 7.03 -7.33 14.16
C LEU A 168 5.83 -8.27 14.01
N SER A 169 5.01 -8.06 12.97
CA SER A 169 3.88 -8.93 12.66
C SER A 169 4.32 -10.37 12.33
N LEU A 170 5.39 -10.56 11.54
CA LEU A 170 5.96 -11.89 11.31
C LEU A 170 6.47 -12.52 12.61
N ALA A 171 7.12 -11.75 13.47
CA ALA A 171 7.65 -12.27 14.72
C ALA A 171 6.54 -12.78 15.67
N GLN A 172 5.35 -12.19 15.59
CA GLN A 172 4.16 -12.56 16.36
C GLN A 172 3.45 -13.83 15.85
N ARG A 173 3.80 -14.31 14.66
CA ARG A 173 3.17 -15.50 14.07
C ARG A 173 3.63 -16.78 14.75
N THR A 174 2.71 -17.50 15.40
CA THR A 174 3.01 -18.76 16.11
C THR A 174 3.19 -19.96 15.18
N ASP A 175 2.77 -19.84 13.92
CA ASP A 175 2.90 -20.86 12.88
C ASP A 175 4.23 -20.78 12.10
N LEU A 176 5.14 -19.88 12.50
CA LEU A 176 6.52 -19.81 12.01
C LEU A 176 7.50 -20.47 12.99
N PRO A 177 8.61 -21.05 12.49
CA PRO A 177 9.71 -21.52 13.33
C PRO A 177 10.22 -20.42 14.28
N GLN A 178 10.58 -20.81 15.51
CA GLN A 178 11.07 -19.87 16.52
C GLN A 178 12.29 -19.06 16.04
N ALA A 179 13.21 -19.69 15.31
CA ALA A 179 14.38 -19.02 14.74
C ALA A 179 13.98 -17.89 13.79
N ASP A 180 13.00 -18.12 12.91
CA ASP A 180 12.50 -17.13 11.95
C ASP A 180 11.78 -15.99 12.67
N ARG A 181 10.99 -16.30 13.69
CA ARG A 181 10.32 -15.29 14.52
C ARG A 181 11.32 -14.41 15.27
N CYS A 182 12.38 -15.00 15.82
CA CYS A 182 13.43 -14.23 16.48
C CYS A 182 14.21 -13.36 15.51
N GLN A 183 14.47 -13.86 14.30
CA GLN A 183 15.10 -13.04 13.27
C GLN A 183 14.20 -11.85 12.89
N ALA A 184 12.91 -12.08 12.67
CA ALA A 184 11.95 -11.02 12.40
C ALA A 184 11.86 -10.01 13.55
N ALA A 185 11.90 -10.44 14.83
CA ALA A 185 11.94 -9.51 15.97
C ALA A 185 13.20 -8.64 15.94
N ARG A 186 14.38 -9.23 15.65
CA ARG A 186 15.63 -8.47 15.49
C ARG A 186 15.55 -7.46 14.35
N ASP A 187 15.04 -7.87 13.19
CA ASP A 187 14.90 -7.01 12.03
C ASP A 187 13.92 -5.85 12.31
N ALA A 188 12.80 -6.12 13.00
CA ALA A 188 11.86 -5.10 13.45
C ALA A 188 12.54 -4.06 14.34
N ARG A 189 13.35 -4.51 15.31
CA ARG A 189 14.10 -3.64 16.22
C ARG A 189 15.13 -2.80 15.48
N ILE A 190 15.92 -3.39 14.58
CA ILE A 190 16.94 -2.68 13.79
C ILE A 190 16.28 -1.57 12.96
N ARG A 191 15.17 -1.89 12.28
CA ARG A 191 14.41 -0.92 11.47
C ARG A 191 13.85 0.21 12.34
N ALA A 192 13.26 -0.12 13.49
CA ALA A 192 12.69 0.88 14.38
C ALA A 192 13.76 1.83 14.97
N LEU A 193 14.91 1.29 15.39
CA LEU A 193 16.06 2.10 15.83
C LEU A 193 16.61 2.97 14.69
N GLY A 194 16.68 2.43 13.48
CA GLY A 194 17.07 3.20 12.29
C GLY A 194 16.13 4.38 12.02
N GLY A 195 14.82 4.21 12.26
CA GLY A 195 13.84 5.30 12.18
C GLY A 195 14.01 6.37 13.26
N LEU A 196 14.33 5.97 14.50
CA LEU A 196 14.57 6.90 15.61
C LEU A 196 15.85 7.71 15.44
N ASN A 197 16.92 7.06 14.94
CA ASN A 197 18.24 7.68 14.78
C ASN A 197 18.44 8.28 13.37
N GLY A 198 17.45 8.17 12.50
CA GLY A 198 17.52 8.57 11.10
C GLY A 198 17.39 10.08 10.89
N GLN A 199 17.56 10.49 9.62
CA GLN A 199 17.29 11.83 9.13
C GLN A 199 16.19 11.77 8.07
N PRO A 200 15.09 12.55 8.20
CA PRO A 200 14.78 13.46 9.29
C PRO A 200 14.51 12.73 10.62
N PRO A 201 14.68 13.40 11.79
CA PRO A 201 14.41 12.78 13.08
C PRO A 201 12.92 12.43 13.22
N ALA A 202 12.64 11.30 13.88
CA ALA A 202 11.27 10.93 14.24
C ALA A 202 10.70 11.92 15.27
N THR A 203 9.45 12.35 15.07
CA THR A 203 8.75 13.26 15.99
C THR A 203 7.34 12.79 16.28
N GLY A 204 6.76 13.29 17.38
CA GLY A 204 5.38 13.04 17.78
C GLY A 204 5.03 11.56 17.87
N GLU A 205 3.88 11.20 17.32
CA GLU A 205 3.33 9.84 17.37
C GLU A 205 4.24 8.80 16.69
N ILE A 206 4.97 9.18 15.62
CA ILE A 206 5.86 8.25 14.92
C ILE A 206 7.01 7.83 15.84
N ALA A 207 7.61 8.77 16.57
CA ALA A 207 8.68 8.46 17.53
C ALA A 207 8.18 7.55 18.66
N ILE A 208 6.99 7.83 19.20
CA ILE A 208 6.34 7.01 20.24
C ILE A 208 6.17 5.57 19.76
N ARG A 209 5.63 5.39 18.54
CA ARG A 209 5.36 4.06 17.99
C ARG A 209 6.64 3.31 17.64
N LEU A 210 7.66 3.99 17.13
CA LEU A 210 8.98 3.38 16.92
C LEU A 210 9.58 2.89 18.25
N HIS A 211 9.51 3.67 19.33
CA HIS A 211 9.93 3.23 20.67
C HIS A 211 9.12 2.02 21.16
N GLN A 212 7.81 2.01 20.95
CA GLN A 212 6.96 0.85 21.27
C GLN A 212 7.39 -0.41 20.50
N THR A 213 7.70 -0.30 19.21
CA THR A 213 8.21 -1.42 18.41
C THR A 213 9.55 -1.93 18.91
N VAL A 214 10.49 -1.03 19.25
CA VAL A 214 11.78 -1.40 19.85
C VAL A 214 11.57 -2.21 21.14
N ASN A 215 10.70 -1.71 22.04
CA ASN A 215 10.43 -2.37 23.32
C ASN A 215 9.74 -3.72 23.15
N ALA A 216 8.73 -3.79 22.26
CA ALA A 216 8.03 -5.04 21.96
C ALA A 216 9.01 -6.10 21.44
N ALA A 217 9.86 -5.75 20.48
CA ALA A 217 10.86 -6.64 19.90
C ALA A 217 11.97 -7.04 20.88
N ALA A 218 12.29 -6.20 21.88
CA ALA A 218 13.37 -6.42 22.84
C ALA A 218 12.97 -7.19 24.11
N ILE A 219 11.69 -7.18 24.50
CA ILE A 219 11.25 -7.78 25.78
C ILE A 219 10.50 -9.10 25.54
N GLY A 220 10.27 -9.47 24.27
CA GLY A 220 9.38 -10.58 23.94
C GLY A 220 7.94 -10.20 24.28
N GLY A 221 7.47 -9.07 23.75
CA GLY A 221 6.08 -8.62 23.91
C GLY A 221 5.04 -9.68 23.50
N PRO A 222 3.73 -9.42 23.71
CA PRO A 222 2.68 -10.41 23.48
C PRO A 222 2.81 -11.11 22.13
N GLY A 223 2.90 -12.45 22.15
CA GLY A 223 3.06 -13.27 20.94
C GLY A 223 4.49 -13.38 20.40
N LEU A 224 5.51 -12.81 21.07
CA LEU A 224 6.92 -12.97 20.70
C LEU A 224 7.60 -14.04 21.56
N PRO A 225 8.60 -14.78 21.04
CA PRO A 225 9.33 -15.73 21.87
C PRO A 225 10.17 -14.98 22.91
N SER A 226 10.05 -15.37 24.18
CA SER A 226 10.80 -14.78 25.31
C SER A 226 12.32 -14.99 25.23
N THR A 227 12.78 -15.84 24.30
CA THR A 227 14.18 -16.25 24.13
C THR A 227 14.86 -15.61 22.91
N CYS A 228 14.26 -14.59 22.28
CA CYS A 228 14.84 -13.94 21.10
C CYS A 228 15.89 -12.87 21.41
N VAL A 229 16.10 -12.60 22.69
CA VAL A 229 17.00 -11.57 23.24
C VAL A 229 18.34 -12.19 23.60
#